data_AF-A0A969EPX8-F1
#
_entry.id   AF-A0A969EPX8-F1
#
_cell.length_a   1.000
_cell.length_b   1.000
_cell.length_c   1.000
_cell.angle_alpha   90.00
_cell.angle_beta   90.00
_cell.angle_gamma   90.00
#
_symmetry.space_group_name_H-M   'P 1'
#
loop_
_entity.id
_entity.type
_entity.pdbx_description
1 polymer ?
#
loop_
_entity_poly.entity_id
_entity_poly.type
_entity_poly.pdbx_seq_one_letter_code
_entity_poly.pdbx_strand_id
1 'polypeptide(L)'
;MQEQKTGSPQPASILRFILGCIGLISIPALDKLYWRIGVLTEGSPDFSQLYLFRSTIIFVSTLAVVWVLVGLKKPRPVIVKNDGIPVETTSILGTLSFSLIFLILFIFAPSTFSTLSLEDGLIEWASALLLFGGCILFAINFLKYRKNTRISNAVRLSFVILSLVLFVTAMEEISWFQRVFEVESPTIFTRTDQKELNLHNFATNYVENIYYTGAYLFLVVFAVYIFAISRPVQ
;
A
#
# COMPACT_ATOMS: atom_id res chain seq x y z
N MET A 1 -4.80 -40.44 7.83
CA MET A 1 -5.83 -39.39 7.75
C MET A 1 -5.93 -38.72 9.11
N GLN A 2 -5.20 -37.61 9.32
CA GLN A 2 -5.47 -36.71 10.44
C GLN A 2 -6.31 -35.58 9.87
N GLU A 3 -7.56 -35.47 10.32
CA GLU A 3 -8.40 -34.31 10.03
C GLU A 3 -7.64 -33.04 10.42
N GLN A 4 -7.33 -32.20 9.43
CA GLN A 4 -7.04 -30.81 9.68
C GLN A 4 -8.31 -30.19 10.27
N LYS A 5 -8.41 -30.18 11.60
CA LYS A 5 -9.29 -29.24 12.29
C LYS A 5 -8.87 -27.84 11.83
N THR A 6 -9.66 -27.23 10.96
CA THR A 6 -9.71 -25.79 10.79
C THR A 6 -10.11 -25.22 12.14
N GLY A 7 -9.12 -25.05 13.03
CA GLY A 7 -9.34 -24.56 14.38
C GLY A 7 -10.01 -23.21 14.27
N SER A 8 -11.21 -23.09 14.83
CA SER A 8 -11.89 -21.81 15.00
C SER A 8 -10.89 -20.80 15.58
N PRO A 9 -10.82 -19.56 15.06
CA PRO A 9 -9.91 -18.56 15.60
C PRO A 9 -10.07 -18.49 17.12
N GLN A 10 -8.95 -18.59 17.86
CA GLN A 10 -9.01 -18.60 19.31
C GLN A 10 -9.75 -17.35 19.80
N PRO A 11 -10.58 -17.41 20.85
CA PRO A 11 -11.33 -16.26 21.34
C PRO A 11 -10.45 -15.01 21.57
N ALA A 12 -9.21 -15.22 22.02
CA ALA A 12 -8.22 -14.16 22.20
C ALA A 12 -7.76 -13.48 20.88
N SER A 13 -7.70 -14.17 19.74
CA SER A 13 -7.35 -13.56 18.46
C SER A 13 -8.50 -12.72 17.90
N ILE A 14 -9.73 -13.18 18.08
CA ILE A 14 -10.94 -12.42 17.69
C ILE A 14 -11.01 -11.13 18.51
N LEU A 15 -10.82 -11.23 19.83
CA LEU A 15 -10.83 -10.07 20.72
C LEU A 15 -9.75 -9.04 20.34
N ARG A 16 -8.52 -9.47 20.06
CA ARG A 16 -7.43 -8.57 19.63
C ARG A 16 -7.75 -7.87 18.32
N PHE A 17 -8.32 -8.59 17.34
CA PHE A 17 -8.73 -8.00 16.07
C PHE A 17 -9.81 -6.94 16.27
N ILE A 18 -10.84 -7.26 17.06
CA ILE A 18 -11.92 -6.32 17.39
C ILE A 18 -11.36 -5.08 18.10
N LEU A 19 -10.50 -5.24 19.10
CA LEU A 19 -9.87 -4.12 19.81
C LEU A 19 -9.01 -3.25 18.87
N GLY A 20 -8.27 -3.87 17.96
CA GLY A 20 -7.51 -3.17 16.92
C GLY A 20 -8.44 -2.33 16.03
N CYS A 21 -9.50 -2.93 15.49
CA CYS A 21 -10.49 -2.22 14.68
C CYS A 21 -11.17 -1.07 15.46
N ILE A 22 -11.56 -1.30 16.72
CA ILE A 22 -12.14 -0.26 17.57
C ILE A 22 -11.19 0.93 17.72
N GLY A 23 -9.90 0.68 17.98
CA GLY A 23 -8.92 1.75 18.12
C GLY A 23 -8.66 2.54 16.82
N LEU A 24 -8.72 1.87 15.65
CA LEU A 24 -8.63 2.58 14.37
C LEU A 24 -9.85 3.44 14.07
N ILE A 25 -11.05 2.97 14.42
CA ILE A 25 -12.31 3.70 14.22
C ILE A 25 -12.49 4.82 15.25
N SER A 26 -11.95 4.64 16.46
CA SER A 26 -12.11 5.62 17.53
C SER A 26 -11.40 6.93 17.25
N ILE A 27 -10.26 6.93 16.55
CA ILE A 27 -9.52 8.16 16.26
C ILE A 27 -10.30 9.12 15.35
N PRO A 28 -10.76 8.73 14.14
CA PRO A 28 -11.60 9.60 13.32
C PRO A 28 -12.89 10.03 14.04
N ALA A 29 -13.46 9.17 14.89
CA ALA A 29 -14.64 9.51 15.68
C ALA A 29 -14.32 10.59 16.74
N LEU A 30 -13.20 10.47 17.46
CA LEU A 30 -12.75 11.47 18.44
C LEU A 30 -12.35 12.79 17.77
N ASP A 31 -11.67 12.71 16.62
CA ASP A 31 -11.31 13.87 15.81
C ASP A 31 -12.57 14.67 15.44
N LYS A 32 -13.61 14.00 14.97
CA LYS A 32 -14.87 14.63 14.57
C LYS A 32 -15.72 15.12 15.75
N LEU A 33 -15.86 14.30 16.79
CA LEU A 33 -16.82 14.55 17.88
C LEU A 33 -16.25 15.44 18.99
N TYR A 34 -14.95 15.34 19.27
CA TYR A 34 -14.33 15.98 20.44
C TYR A 34 -13.32 17.04 20.04
N TRP A 35 -12.33 16.69 19.21
CA TRP A 35 -11.23 17.60 18.87
C TRP A 35 -11.54 18.58 17.72
N ARG A 36 -12.66 18.38 17.01
CA ARG A 36 -13.07 19.17 15.83
C ARG A 36 -11.98 19.28 14.77
N ILE A 37 -11.16 18.23 14.65
CA ILE A 37 -10.12 18.11 13.64
C ILE A 37 -10.77 17.54 12.37
N GLY A 38 -10.48 18.14 11.22
CA GLY A 38 -10.92 17.60 9.94
C GLY A 38 -10.28 16.23 9.70
N VAL A 39 -11.08 15.22 9.40
CA VAL A 39 -10.59 13.91 8.99
C VAL A 39 -9.99 14.03 7.59
N LEU A 40 -8.83 13.41 7.34
CA LEU A 40 -8.07 13.50 6.08
C LEU A 40 -7.55 14.91 5.78
N THR A 41 -7.09 15.62 6.81
CA THR A 41 -6.40 16.90 6.64
C THR A 41 -4.92 16.66 6.38
N GLU A 42 -4.38 17.33 5.38
CA GLU A 42 -2.95 17.34 5.08
C GLU A 42 -2.24 18.45 5.85
N GLY A 43 -0.97 18.21 6.16
CA GLY A 43 -0.12 19.18 6.83
C GLY A 43 1.25 18.61 7.18
N SER A 44 2.10 19.46 7.74
CA SER A 44 3.40 19.05 8.27
C SER A 44 3.25 18.08 9.45
N PRO A 45 4.26 17.23 9.73
CA PRO A 45 4.27 16.41 10.93
C PRO A 45 4.04 17.25 12.20
N ASP A 46 3.01 16.90 12.98
CA ASP A 46 2.70 17.53 14.27
C ASP A 46 3.05 16.56 15.40
N PHE A 47 3.98 16.99 16.26
CA PHE A 47 4.47 16.21 17.42
C PHE A 47 3.92 16.72 18.75
N SER A 48 2.83 17.48 18.75
CA SER A 48 2.11 17.83 19.97
C SER A 48 1.59 16.57 20.67
N GLN A 49 1.34 16.67 21.98
CA GLN A 49 0.92 15.53 22.80
C GLN A 49 -0.34 14.84 22.27
N LEU A 50 -1.27 15.63 21.73
CA LEU A 50 -2.48 15.11 21.12
C LEU A 50 -2.17 14.22 19.90
N TYR A 51 -1.32 14.67 18.99
CA TYR A 51 -0.97 13.93 17.77
C TYR A 51 -0.07 12.73 18.06
N LEU A 52 0.80 12.81 19.07
CA LEU A 52 1.57 11.66 19.57
C LEU A 52 0.65 10.57 20.14
N PHE A 53 -0.35 10.97 20.93
CA PHE A 53 -1.33 10.04 21.49
C PHE A 53 -2.16 9.37 20.36
N ARG A 54 -2.67 10.17 19.41
CA ARG A 54 -3.37 9.68 18.22
C ARG A 54 -2.53 8.68 17.44
N SER A 55 -1.29 9.02 17.12
CA SER A 55 -0.36 8.17 16.36
C SER A 55 -0.04 6.87 17.10
N THR A 56 0.11 6.92 18.43
CA THR A 56 0.36 5.73 19.25
C THR A 56 -0.80 4.75 19.19
N ILE A 57 -2.04 5.24 19.32
CA ILE A 57 -3.24 4.40 19.20
C ILE A 57 -3.31 3.76 17.82
N ILE A 58 -3.15 4.55 16.75
CA ILE A 58 -3.18 4.04 15.36
C ILE A 58 -2.12 2.95 15.17
N PHE A 59 -0.88 3.19 15.65
CA PHE A 59 0.21 2.24 15.54
C PHE A 59 -0.07 0.91 16.26
N VAL A 60 -0.47 0.97 17.54
CA VAL A 60 -0.77 -0.22 18.35
C VAL A 60 -1.96 -0.99 17.77
N SER A 61 -3.00 -0.29 17.34
CA SER A 61 -4.17 -0.89 16.72
C SER A 61 -3.85 -1.56 15.38
N THR A 62 -3.03 -0.92 14.55
CA THR A 62 -2.57 -1.49 13.27
C THR A 62 -1.74 -2.75 13.52
N LEU A 63 -0.81 -2.73 14.48
CA LEU A 63 -0.04 -3.90 14.87
C LEU A 63 -0.94 -5.05 15.34
N ALA A 64 -1.97 -4.77 16.14
CA ALA A 64 -2.90 -5.79 16.60
C ALA A 64 -3.67 -6.45 15.44
N VAL A 65 -4.16 -5.64 14.48
CA VAL A 65 -4.86 -6.14 13.28
C VAL A 65 -3.91 -6.97 12.41
N VAL A 66 -2.74 -6.43 12.05
CA VAL A 66 -1.76 -7.12 11.20
C VAL A 66 -1.30 -8.43 11.83
N TRP A 67 -1.05 -8.43 13.15
CA TRP A 67 -0.68 -9.65 13.87
C TRP A 67 -1.74 -10.73 13.69
N VAL A 68 -3.02 -10.42 13.88
CA VAL A 68 -4.09 -11.42 13.74
C VAL A 68 -4.23 -11.90 12.30
N LEU A 69 -4.15 -11.00 11.30
CA LEU A 69 -4.32 -11.34 9.88
C LEU A 69 -3.17 -12.19 9.33
N VAL A 70 -1.93 -11.86 9.67
CA VAL A 70 -0.74 -12.58 9.19
C VAL A 70 -0.50 -13.84 10.03
N GLY A 71 -0.87 -13.80 11.31
CA GLY A 71 -0.65 -14.87 12.29
C GLY A 71 0.82 -15.01 12.71
N LEU A 72 1.06 -15.82 13.75
CA LEU A 72 2.41 -16.11 14.27
C LEU A 72 3.22 -17.10 13.41
N LYS A 73 2.58 -17.71 12.41
CA LYS A 73 3.27 -18.70 11.56
C LYS A 73 4.11 -17.93 10.56
N LYS A 74 5.43 -17.91 10.80
CA LYS A 74 6.41 -17.34 9.87
C LYS A 74 6.10 -17.83 8.46
N PRO A 75 5.79 -16.96 7.48
CA PRO A 75 5.81 -17.37 6.09
C PRO A 75 7.17 -18.00 5.86
N ARG A 76 7.21 -19.22 5.33
CA ARG A 76 8.46 -19.83 4.89
C ARG A 76 8.67 -19.32 3.48
N PRO A 77 9.48 -18.26 3.27
CA PRO A 77 9.86 -17.92 1.91
C PRO A 77 10.51 -19.17 1.32
N VAL A 78 10.01 -19.65 0.19
CA VAL A 78 10.71 -20.65 -0.61
C VAL A 78 11.87 -19.90 -1.26
N ILE A 79 12.93 -19.66 -0.47
CA ILE A 79 14.14 -19.04 -0.96
C ILE A 79 14.76 -20.05 -1.91
N VAL A 80 14.85 -19.69 -3.19
CA VAL A 80 15.66 -20.44 -4.14
C VAL A 80 17.07 -20.44 -3.59
N LYS A 81 17.58 -21.61 -3.20
CA LYS A 81 18.99 -21.73 -2.79
C LYS A 81 19.84 -21.28 -3.96
N ASN A 82 20.38 -20.08 -3.86
CA ASN A 82 21.40 -19.54 -4.74
C ASN A 82 22.59 -19.17 -3.85
N ASP A 83 23.80 -19.34 -4.34
CA ASP A 83 25.02 -19.22 -3.52
C ASP A 83 25.40 -17.74 -3.19
N GLY A 84 24.54 -16.77 -3.53
CA GLY A 84 24.68 -15.34 -3.24
C GLY A 84 23.51 -14.76 -2.43
N ILE A 85 23.53 -13.45 -2.12
CA ILE A 85 22.38 -12.78 -1.49
C ILE A 85 21.18 -12.93 -2.43
N PRO A 86 20.07 -13.54 -1.98
CA PRO A 86 18.90 -13.71 -2.83
C PRO A 86 18.42 -12.35 -3.34
N VAL A 87 18.05 -12.28 -4.63
CA VAL A 87 17.49 -11.05 -5.22
C VAL A 87 16.28 -10.60 -4.41
N GLU A 88 15.50 -11.54 -3.89
CA GLU A 88 14.35 -11.29 -3.02
C GLU A 88 14.76 -10.54 -1.74
N THR A 89 15.80 -11.00 -1.04
CA THR A 89 16.30 -10.35 0.18
C THR A 89 16.84 -8.96 -0.13
N THR A 90 17.58 -8.83 -1.22
CA THR A 90 18.15 -7.55 -1.65
C THR A 90 17.03 -6.55 -1.98
N SER A 91 16.00 -6.98 -2.70
CA SER A 91 14.83 -6.15 -3.01
C SER A 91 14.08 -5.72 -1.75
N ILE A 92 13.84 -6.63 -0.81
CA ILE A 92 13.17 -6.30 0.47
C ILE A 92 13.97 -5.26 1.25
N LEU A 93 15.27 -5.49 1.42
CA LEU A 93 16.14 -4.55 2.14
C LEU A 93 16.21 -3.20 1.43
N GLY A 94 16.35 -3.21 0.09
CA GLY A 94 16.35 -2.01 -0.73
C GLY A 94 15.07 -1.20 -0.53
N THR A 95 13.89 -1.83 -0.67
CA THR A 95 12.60 -1.15 -0.46
C THR A 95 12.50 -0.58 0.96
N LEU A 96 12.85 -1.35 2.00
CA LEU A 96 12.82 -0.88 3.38
C LEU A 96 13.77 0.31 3.61
N SER A 97 14.97 0.28 3.03
CA SER A 97 15.92 1.39 3.09
C SER A 97 15.39 2.64 2.40
N PHE A 98 14.82 2.52 1.19
CA PHE A 98 14.19 3.66 0.50
C PHE A 98 13.03 4.24 1.31
N SER A 99 12.13 3.40 1.82
CA SER A 99 11.03 3.83 2.68
C SER A 99 11.52 4.56 3.93
N LEU A 100 12.60 4.09 4.55
CA LEU A 100 13.19 4.74 5.71
C LEU A 100 13.81 6.10 5.36
N ILE A 101 14.49 6.22 4.21
CA ILE A 101 15.06 7.48 3.73
C ILE A 101 13.95 8.53 3.53
N PHE A 102 12.86 8.17 2.85
CA PHE A 102 11.74 9.09 2.65
C PHE A 102 11.03 9.44 3.96
N LEU A 103 10.90 8.50 4.89
CA LEU A 103 10.36 8.76 6.22
C LEU A 103 11.24 9.76 7.01
N ILE A 104 12.56 9.58 6.97
CA ILE A 104 13.52 10.51 7.61
C ILE A 104 13.40 11.89 6.95
N LEU A 105 13.35 11.96 5.62
CA LEU A 105 13.19 13.21 4.89
C LEU A 105 11.88 13.93 5.25
N PHE A 106 10.78 13.19 5.33
CA PHE A 106 9.46 13.70 5.72
C PHE A 106 9.46 14.26 7.16
N ILE A 107 10.09 13.56 8.11
CA ILE A 107 10.14 13.96 9.52
C ILE A 107 11.04 15.18 9.74
N PHE A 108 12.25 15.18 9.17
CA PHE A 108 13.27 16.19 9.49
C PHE A 108 13.34 17.36 8.51
N ALA A 109 12.85 17.19 7.28
CA ALA A 109 12.83 18.24 6.26
C ALA A 109 11.50 18.21 5.45
N PRO A 110 10.34 18.41 6.11
CA PRO A 110 9.03 18.28 5.48
C PRO A 110 8.82 19.23 4.30
N SER A 111 9.39 20.44 4.33
CA SER A 111 9.33 21.37 3.20
C SER A 111 10.11 20.87 1.99
N THR A 112 11.29 20.26 2.21
CA THR A 112 12.09 19.67 1.14
C THR A 112 11.40 18.44 0.56
N PHE A 113 10.82 17.59 1.41
CA PHE A 113 9.99 16.47 0.98
C PHE A 113 8.84 16.97 0.11
N SER A 114 8.07 17.95 0.59
CA SER A 114 6.94 18.52 -0.15
C SER A 114 7.35 19.07 -1.52
N THR A 115 8.44 19.85 -1.60
CA THR A 115 8.93 20.36 -2.89
C THR A 115 9.36 19.25 -3.85
N LEU A 116 10.01 18.20 -3.33
CA LEU A 116 10.44 17.07 -4.16
C LEU A 116 9.28 16.17 -4.61
N SER A 117 8.15 16.21 -3.91
CA SER A 117 6.91 15.47 -4.19
C SER A 117 5.89 16.27 -5.01
N LEU A 118 6.19 17.51 -5.41
CA LEU A 118 5.34 18.24 -6.35
C LEU A 118 5.31 17.53 -7.71
N GLU A 119 4.29 17.86 -8.51
CA GLU A 119 4.20 17.46 -9.93
C GLU A 119 5.52 17.75 -10.67
N ASP A 120 5.96 16.79 -11.47
CA ASP A 120 7.24 16.70 -12.16
C ASP A 120 8.48 16.69 -11.23
N GLY A 121 8.26 16.45 -9.94
CA GLY A 121 9.29 16.34 -8.91
C GLY A 121 10.02 15.01 -8.92
N LEU A 122 11.18 14.98 -8.26
CA LEU A 122 12.01 13.77 -8.16
C LEU A 122 11.25 12.59 -7.55
N ILE A 123 10.42 12.85 -6.52
CA ILE A 123 9.73 11.80 -5.78
C ILE A 123 8.61 11.19 -6.61
N GLU A 124 7.85 11.99 -7.36
CA GLU A 124 6.80 11.53 -8.28
C GLU A 124 7.39 10.64 -9.39
N TRP A 125 8.47 11.09 -10.04
CA TRP A 125 9.13 10.26 -11.05
C TRP A 125 9.73 8.97 -10.45
N ALA A 126 10.30 9.05 -9.25
CA ALA A 126 10.85 7.88 -8.57
C ALA A 126 9.75 6.88 -8.15
N SER A 127 8.62 7.35 -7.62
CA SER A 127 7.48 6.50 -7.25
C SER A 127 6.90 5.82 -8.48
N ALA A 128 6.67 6.57 -9.58
CA ALA A 128 6.20 6.03 -10.84
C ALA A 128 7.14 4.96 -11.43
N LEU A 129 8.45 5.20 -11.42
CA LEU A 129 9.44 4.22 -11.88
C LEU A 129 9.46 2.94 -11.03
N LEU A 130 9.34 3.06 -9.70
CA LEU A 130 9.24 1.91 -8.82
C LEU A 130 7.94 1.12 -9.06
N LEU A 131 6.82 1.80 -9.30
CA LEU A 131 5.54 1.18 -9.64
C LEU A 131 5.59 0.47 -11.00
N PHE A 132 6.18 1.07 -12.02
CA PHE A 132 6.43 0.42 -13.31
C PHE A 132 7.37 -0.79 -13.17
N GLY A 133 8.43 -0.67 -12.37
CA GLY A 133 9.31 -1.79 -12.05
C GLY A 133 8.54 -2.96 -11.44
N GLY A 134 7.67 -2.69 -10.47
CA GLY A 134 6.76 -3.67 -9.87
C GLY A 134 5.81 -4.29 -10.90
N CYS A 135 5.18 -3.47 -11.75
CA CYS A 135 4.32 -3.92 -12.84
C CYS A 135 5.03 -4.91 -13.76
N ILE A 136 6.23 -4.56 -14.23
CA ILE A 136 7.03 -5.40 -15.14
C ILE A 136 7.43 -6.71 -14.46
N LEU A 137 7.83 -6.67 -13.19
CA LEU A 137 8.17 -7.89 -12.43
C LEU A 137 6.99 -8.85 -12.32
N PHE A 138 5.78 -8.35 -12.04
CA PHE A 138 4.58 -9.18 -12.00
C PHE A 138 4.20 -9.72 -13.39
N ALA A 139 4.32 -8.92 -14.44
CA ALA A 139 4.10 -9.36 -15.82
C ALA A 139 5.07 -10.48 -16.23
N ILE A 140 6.37 -10.33 -15.92
CA ILE A 140 7.39 -11.36 -16.17
C ILE A 140 7.05 -12.64 -15.39
N ASN A 141 6.66 -12.53 -14.13
CA ASN A 141 6.27 -13.69 -13.32
C ASN A 141 5.04 -14.41 -13.91
N PHE A 142 4.03 -13.67 -14.37
CA PHE A 142 2.91 -14.26 -15.10
C PHE A 142 3.40 -15.01 -16.35
N LEU A 143 4.21 -14.39 -17.20
CA LEU A 143 4.71 -15.02 -18.43
C LEU A 143 5.56 -16.26 -18.16
N LYS A 144 6.39 -16.24 -17.11
CA LYS A 144 7.23 -17.37 -16.66
C LYS A 144 6.39 -18.54 -16.17
N TYR A 145 5.31 -18.26 -15.43
CA TYR A 145 4.52 -19.28 -14.75
C TYR A 145 3.19 -19.62 -15.42
N ARG A 146 2.80 -18.95 -16.53
CA ARG A 146 1.51 -19.14 -17.20
C ARG A 146 1.23 -20.58 -17.65
N LYS A 147 2.28 -21.37 -17.95
CA LYS A 147 2.16 -22.78 -18.35
C LYS A 147 2.45 -23.78 -17.21
N ASN A 148 2.81 -23.30 -16.01
CA ASN A 148 3.17 -24.17 -14.90
C ASN A 148 1.91 -24.67 -14.18
N THR A 149 1.58 -25.96 -14.34
CA THR A 149 0.39 -26.59 -13.75
C THR A 149 0.46 -26.76 -12.24
N ARG A 150 1.66 -26.59 -11.63
CA ARG A 150 1.83 -26.63 -10.17
C ARG A 150 1.38 -25.33 -9.48
N ILE A 151 1.17 -24.27 -10.25
CA ILE A 151 0.74 -22.96 -9.72
C ILE A 151 -0.75 -22.81 -9.98
N SER A 152 -1.50 -22.48 -8.93
CA SER A 152 -2.95 -22.34 -9.02
C SER A 152 -3.34 -21.21 -9.98
N ASN A 153 -4.53 -21.33 -10.60
CA ASN A 153 -5.09 -20.28 -11.45
C ASN A 153 -5.21 -18.94 -10.70
N ALA A 154 -5.55 -18.98 -9.41
CA ALA A 154 -5.70 -17.79 -8.58
C ALA A 154 -4.37 -17.03 -8.40
N VAL A 155 -3.25 -17.73 -8.19
CA VAL A 155 -1.92 -17.11 -8.10
C VAL A 155 -1.49 -16.56 -9.46
N ARG A 156 -1.82 -17.24 -10.56
CA ARG A 156 -1.54 -16.69 -11.91
C ARG A 156 -2.33 -15.42 -12.19
N LEU A 157 -3.62 -15.43 -11.85
CA LEU A 157 -4.50 -14.28 -11.99
C LEU A 157 -4.03 -13.11 -11.12
N SER A 158 -3.48 -13.39 -9.93
CA SER A 158 -2.97 -12.35 -9.04
C SER A 158 -1.78 -11.60 -9.62
N PHE A 159 -0.88 -12.27 -10.34
CA PHE A 159 0.19 -11.59 -11.06
C PHE A 159 -0.33 -10.62 -12.12
N VAL A 160 -1.39 -10.99 -12.86
CA VAL A 160 -2.02 -10.11 -13.84
C VAL A 160 -2.67 -8.92 -13.16
N ILE A 161 -3.47 -9.16 -12.12
CA ILE A 161 -4.17 -8.10 -11.38
C ILE A 161 -3.17 -7.12 -10.77
N LEU A 162 -2.12 -7.61 -10.09
CA LEU A 162 -1.11 -6.75 -9.48
C LEU A 162 -0.33 -5.96 -10.53
N SER A 163 0.00 -6.58 -11.67
CA SER A 163 0.65 -5.86 -12.77
C SER A 163 -0.22 -4.72 -13.29
N LEU A 164 -1.51 -4.95 -13.51
CA LEU A 164 -2.45 -3.93 -13.98
C LEU A 164 -2.68 -2.83 -12.95
N VAL A 165 -2.88 -3.18 -11.67
CA VAL A 165 -3.09 -2.19 -10.60
C VAL A 165 -1.87 -1.29 -10.48
N LEU A 166 -0.66 -1.86 -10.42
CA LEU A 166 0.56 -1.07 -10.34
C LEU A 166 0.80 -0.22 -11.59
N PHE A 167 0.43 -0.72 -12.78
CA PHE A 167 0.47 0.08 -14.01
C PHE A 167 -0.47 1.28 -13.92
N VAL A 168 -1.73 1.08 -13.55
CA VAL A 168 -2.68 2.18 -13.41
C VAL A 168 -2.21 3.16 -12.35
N THR A 169 -1.72 2.71 -11.19
CA THR A 169 -1.17 3.61 -10.17
C THR A 169 0.05 4.38 -10.68
N ALA A 170 0.95 3.74 -11.43
CA ALA A 170 2.09 4.44 -12.04
C ALA A 170 1.66 5.51 -13.04
N MET A 171 0.63 5.21 -13.85
CA MET A 171 0.09 6.17 -14.82
C MET A 171 -0.64 7.31 -14.14
N GLU A 172 -1.44 7.01 -13.12
CA GLU A 172 -2.09 8.02 -12.28
C GLU A 172 -1.06 8.96 -11.68
N GLU A 173 0.01 8.42 -11.07
CA GLU A 173 1.10 9.17 -10.43
C GLU A 173 1.72 10.24 -11.33
N ILE A 174 1.83 10.01 -12.65
CA ILE A 174 2.44 10.94 -13.62
C ILE A 174 1.43 11.55 -14.59
N SER A 175 0.18 11.66 -14.17
CA SER A 175 -0.89 12.26 -14.97
C SER A 175 -1.06 11.66 -16.35
N TRP A 176 -0.89 10.35 -16.48
CA TRP A 176 -0.96 9.60 -17.74
C TRP A 176 -0.02 10.15 -18.83
N PHE A 177 1.13 10.70 -18.43
CA PHE A 177 2.07 11.41 -19.31
C PHE A 177 1.47 12.64 -20.02
N GLN A 178 0.34 13.17 -19.54
CA GLN A 178 -0.34 14.32 -20.15
C GLN A 178 0.61 15.52 -20.30
N ARG A 179 1.41 15.83 -19.26
CA ARG A 179 2.37 16.93 -19.26
C ARG A 179 3.55 16.69 -20.22
N VAL A 180 3.99 15.44 -20.34
CA VAL A 180 5.11 15.05 -21.22
C VAL A 180 4.72 15.13 -22.70
N PHE A 181 3.50 14.73 -23.04
CA PHE A 181 3.00 14.74 -24.42
C PHE A 181 2.18 15.98 -24.76
N GLU A 182 2.13 16.97 -23.86
CA GLU A 182 1.38 18.22 -24.02
C GLU A 182 -0.09 18.00 -24.43
N VAL A 183 -0.72 16.98 -23.84
CA VAL A 183 -2.12 16.63 -24.13
C VAL A 183 -3.05 17.58 -23.38
N GLU A 184 -3.95 18.22 -24.11
CA GLU A 184 -4.95 19.11 -23.52
C GLU A 184 -5.97 18.34 -22.66
N SER A 185 -6.36 18.96 -21.55
CA SER A 185 -7.31 18.40 -20.60
C SER A 185 -8.75 18.46 -21.15
N PRO A 186 -9.51 17.36 -21.10
CA PRO A 186 -10.93 17.38 -21.45
C PRO A 186 -11.73 18.33 -20.56
N THR A 187 -12.85 18.87 -21.08
CA THR A 187 -13.71 19.84 -20.37
C THR A 187 -14.33 19.34 -19.06
N ILE A 188 -14.32 18.03 -18.81
CA ILE A 188 -14.74 17.46 -17.51
C ILE A 188 -13.69 17.66 -16.42
N PHE A 189 -12.41 17.73 -16.80
CA PHE A 189 -11.26 17.97 -15.92
C PHE A 189 -10.88 19.45 -15.83
N THR A 190 -11.44 20.32 -16.66
CA THR A 190 -11.20 21.79 -16.56
C THR A 190 -11.78 22.43 -15.29
N ARG A 191 -12.52 21.68 -14.48
CA ARG A 191 -13.03 22.11 -13.17
C ARG A 191 -12.06 21.86 -12.02
N THR A 192 -10.95 21.15 -12.24
CA THR A 192 -9.88 21.00 -11.24
C THR A 192 -8.88 22.13 -11.39
N ASP A 193 -8.28 22.57 -10.28
CA ASP A 193 -7.31 23.69 -10.30
C ASP A 193 -6.06 23.36 -11.12
N GLN A 194 -5.72 22.07 -11.27
CA GLN A 194 -4.55 21.57 -12.01
C GLN A 194 -4.88 21.13 -13.44
N LYS A 195 -6.15 20.94 -13.80
CA LYS A 195 -6.60 20.44 -15.11
C LYS A 195 -5.89 19.15 -15.55
N GLU A 196 -5.69 18.19 -14.66
CA GLU A 196 -5.02 16.93 -14.98
C GLU A 196 -6.01 15.79 -15.23
N LEU A 197 -5.57 14.80 -16.01
CA LEU A 197 -6.31 13.59 -16.33
C LEU A 197 -6.32 12.57 -15.19
N ASN A 198 -5.38 12.64 -14.24
CA ASN A 198 -5.35 11.71 -13.14
C ASN A 198 -6.59 11.89 -12.24
N LEU A 199 -7.05 10.78 -11.68
CA LEU A 199 -8.19 10.74 -10.77
C LEU A 199 -7.78 11.11 -9.36
N HIS A 200 -6.52 10.90 -8.96
CA HIS A 200 -6.10 11.17 -7.59
C HIS A 200 -6.07 12.69 -7.28
N ASN A 201 -5.76 13.56 -8.26
CA ASN A 201 -5.89 15.03 -8.18
C ASN A 201 -7.30 15.52 -8.54
N PHE A 202 -8.28 14.62 -8.71
CA PHE A 202 -9.62 15.02 -9.11
C PHE A 202 -10.38 15.71 -7.96
N ALA A 203 -10.49 17.03 -8.09
CA ALA A 203 -11.46 17.93 -7.45
C ALA A 203 -11.37 18.13 -5.92
N THR A 204 -10.88 17.18 -5.12
CA THR A 204 -10.74 17.34 -3.66
C THR A 204 -9.73 16.34 -3.05
N ASN A 205 -9.09 16.73 -1.94
CA ASN A 205 -8.26 15.85 -1.11
C ASN A 205 -9.01 14.58 -0.64
N TYR A 206 -10.34 14.59 -0.61
CA TYR A 206 -11.12 13.40 -0.30
C TYR A 206 -10.96 12.29 -1.34
N VAL A 207 -10.96 12.64 -2.63
CA VAL A 207 -10.81 11.67 -3.72
C VAL A 207 -9.41 11.06 -3.67
N GLU A 208 -8.40 11.90 -3.50
CA GLU A 208 -7.01 11.50 -3.32
C GLU A 208 -6.84 10.52 -2.16
N ASN A 209 -7.33 10.89 -0.97
CA ASN A 209 -7.20 10.06 0.22
C ASN A 209 -8.00 8.75 0.11
N ILE A 210 -9.17 8.76 -0.54
CA ILE A 210 -9.94 7.54 -0.82
C ILE A 210 -9.16 6.64 -1.78
N TYR A 211 -8.56 7.20 -2.82
CA TYR A 211 -7.75 6.49 -3.79
C TYR A 211 -6.56 5.81 -3.10
N TYR A 212 -5.73 6.56 -2.37
CA TYR A 212 -4.56 5.99 -1.69
C TYR A 212 -4.92 5.00 -0.60
N THR A 213 -5.94 5.30 0.22
CA THR A 213 -6.40 4.38 1.27
C THR A 213 -6.98 3.11 0.66
N GLY A 214 -7.79 3.23 -0.39
CA GLY A 214 -8.38 2.10 -1.09
C GLY A 214 -7.33 1.21 -1.75
N ALA A 215 -6.37 1.82 -2.45
CA ALA A 215 -5.24 1.11 -3.07
C ALA A 215 -4.39 0.38 -2.02
N TYR A 216 -4.05 1.04 -0.92
CA TYR A 216 -3.31 0.44 0.19
C TYR A 216 -4.05 -0.76 0.80
N LEU A 217 -5.33 -0.59 1.15
CA LEU A 217 -6.15 -1.67 1.71
C LEU A 217 -6.28 -2.83 0.74
N PHE A 218 -6.52 -2.54 -0.55
CA PHE A 218 -6.55 -3.56 -1.58
C PHE A 218 -5.24 -4.34 -1.62
N LEU A 219 -4.09 -3.68 -1.73
CA LEU A 219 -2.78 -4.35 -1.83
C LEU A 219 -2.48 -5.21 -0.60
N VAL A 220 -2.77 -4.71 0.61
CA VAL A 220 -2.56 -5.47 1.86
C VAL A 220 -3.49 -6.67 1.96
N VAL A 221 -4.81 -6.47 1.80
CA VAL A 221 -5.81 -7.53 1.91
C VAL A 221 -5.60 -8.57 0.81
N PHE A 222 -5.33 -8.12 -0.40
CA PHE A 222 -5.06 -8.99 -1.53
C PHE A 222 -3.80 -9.82 -1.31
N ALA A 223 -2.70 -9.23 -0.81
CA ALA A 223 -1.49 -9.97 -0.47
C ALA A 223 -1.75 -11.05 0.60
N VAL A 224 -2.50 -10.73 1.66
CA VAL A 224 -2.90 -11.69 2.70
C VAL A 224 -3.77 -12.81 2.12
N TYR A 225 -4.73 -12.46 1.26
CA TYR A 225 -5.59 -13.43 0.59
C TYR A 225 -4.78 -14.38 -0.30
N ILE A 226 -3.89 -13.85 -1.14
CA ILE A 226 -3.01 -14.66 -1.99
C ILE A 226 -2.14 -15.59 -1.14
N PHE A 227 -1.55 -15.08 -0.07
CA PHE A 227 -0.78 -15.90 0.86
C PHE A 227 -1.59 -17.04 1.49
N ALA A 228 -2.86 -16.79 1.82
CA ALA A 228 -3.74 -17.80 2.38
C ALA A 228 -4.05 -18.93 1.39
N ILE A 229 -4.33 -18.59 0.12
CA ILE A 229 -4.68 -19.57 -0.93
C ILE A 229 -3.46 -20.21 -1.60
N SER A 230 -2.28 -19.61 -1.50
CA SER A 230 -1.03 -20.15 -2.05
C SER A 230 -0.43 -21.26 -1.18
N ARG A 231 -1.03 -21.55 -0.02
CA ARG A 231 -0.60 -22.68 0.81
C ARG A 231 -0.83 -23.97 0.03
N PRO A 232 0.17 -24.85 -0.10
CA PRO A 232 -0.08 -26.18 -0.62
C PRO A 232 -1.11 -26.84 0.31
N VAL A 233 -2.23 -27.27 -0.27
CA VAL A 233 -3.11 -28.25 0.37
C VAL A 233 -2.21 -29.47 0.60
N GLN A 234 -1.91 -29.78 1.86
CA GLN A 234 -1.15 -30.96 2.23
C GLN A 234 -2.01 -32.21 2.02
#